data_AF-A0A1P8JWG9-F1
#
_entry.id   AF-A0A1P8JWG9-F1
#
_cell.length_a   1.000
_cell.length_b   1.000
_cell.length_c   1.000
_cell.angle_alpha   90.00
_cell.angle_beta   90.00
_cell.angle_gamma   90.00
#
_symmetry.space_group_name_H-M   'P 1'
#
loop_
_entity.id
_entity.type
_entity.pdbx_description
1 polymer ?
#
loop_
_entity_poly.entity_id
_entity_poly.type
_entity_poly.pdbx_seq_one_letter_code
_entity_poly.pdbx_strand_id
1 'polypeptide(L)'
;MRCMNATKPQSSSSNLTVTHVLAQLLERLEHSEAPVGAEQYRSVVEHLVNEFHVIPSGAELGALLDAHPAAAELYENMHYDVAGLCRSSLDAATTAERLARDAIERAMRGEQKGKIHGQG
;
A
#
# COMPACT_ATOMS: atom_id res chain seq x y z
N MET A 1 15.28 11.77 36.79
CA MET A 1 15.40 11.57 35.32
C MET A 1 14.12 10.87 34.86
N ARG A 2 13.21 11.59 34.19
CA ARG A 2 11.90 11.07 33.76
C ARG A 2 12.00 10.72 32.28
N CYS A 3 11.97 9.44 31.95
CA CYS A 3 11.97 8.98 30.57
C CYS A 3 10.58 9.19 29.97
N MET A 4 10.52 9.87 28.83
CA MET A 4 9.32 10.18 28.06
C MET A 4 8.74 8.90 27.44
N ASN A 5 7.46 8.60 27.71
CA ASN A 5 6.71 7.59 26.96
C ASN A 5 6.19 8.22 25.67
N ALA A 6 6.66 7.73 24.52
CA ALA A 6 6.23 8.16 23.20
C ALA A 6 4.85 7.58 22.87
N THR A 7 3.80 8.36 23.10
CA THR A 7 2.42 8.05 22.72
C THR A 7 2.23 8.32 21.21
N LYS A 8 2.38 7.30 20.36
CA LYS A 8 2.05 7.39 18.91
C LYS A 8 1.21 6.25 18.26
N PRO A 9 0.45 5.39 18.97
CA PRO A 9 -0.47 4.46 18.29
C PRO A 9 -1.92 4.95 18.14
N GLN A 10 -2.32 6.05 18.80
CA GLN A 10 -3.73 6.50 18.79
C GLN A 10 -4.12 7.27 17.52
N SER A 11 -3.20 8.05 16.95
CA SER A 11 -3.49 8.88 15.77
C SER A 11 -3.59 8.06 14.48
N SER A 12 -2.80 6.99 14.35
CA SER A 12 -2.84 6.13 13.16
C SER A 12 -4.13 5.29 13.10
N SER A 13 -4.59 4.75 14.23
CA SER A 13 -5.83 3.97 14.29
C SER A 13 -7.09 4.82 14.09
N SER A 14 -7.10 6.07 14.58
CA SER A 14 -8.19 7.00 14.28
C SER A 14 -8.27 7.34 12.79
N ASN A 15 -7.13 7.59 12.13
CA ASN A 15 -7.10 7.91 10.70
C ASN A 15 -7.57 6.72 9.85
N LEU A 16 -7.18 5.49 10.20
CA LEU A 16 -7.67 4.30 9.51
C LEU A 16 -9.19 4.13 9.64
N THR A 17 -9.75 4.47 10.80
CA THR A 17 -11.20 4.42 11.03
C THR A 17 -11.94 5.45 10.17
N VAL A 18 -11.42 6.69 10.11
CA VAL A 18 -11.97 7.76 9.25
C VAL A 18 -11.91 7.34 7.77
N THR A 19 -10.79 6.79 7.34
CA THR A 19 -10.60 6.27 5.97
C THR A 19 -11.59 5.16 5.64
N HIS A 20 -11.85 4.25 6.58
CA HIS A 20 -12.83 3.19 6.38
C HIS A 20 -14.24 3.76 6.17
N VAL A 21 -14.64 4.76 6.95
CA VAL A 21 -15.95 5.41 6.81
C VAL A 21 -16.05 6.15 5.47
N LEU A 22 -15.00 6.86 5.06
CA LEU A 22 -14.97 7.58 3.78
C LEU A 22 -14.98 6.60 2.58
N ALA A 23 -14.25 5.50 2.66
CA ALA A 23 -14.26 4.45 1.64
C ALA A 23 -15.66 3.83 1.50
N GLN A 24 -16.30 3.46 2.62
CA GLN A 24 -17.67 2.96 2.60
C GLN A 24 -18.67 3.99 2.04
N LEU A 25 -18.47 5.27 2.34
CA LEU A 25 -19.31 6.33 1.78
C LEU A 25 -19.12 6.43 0.26
N LEU A 26 -17.88 6.39 -0.23
CA LEU A 26 -17.58 6.40 -1.65
C LEU A 26 -18.23 5.21 -2.37
N GLU A 27 -18.13 3.99 -1.84
CA GLU A 27 -18.81 2.80 -2.38
C GLU A 27 -20.31 3.04 -2.56
N ARG A 28 -20.95 3.63 -1.55
CA ARG A 28 -22.38 3.91 -1.60
C ARG A 28 -22.74 4.97 -2.63
N LEU A 29 -21.85 5.95 -2.87
CA LEU A 29 -22.07 6.97 -3.88
C LEU A 29 -21.92 6.37 -5.29
N GLU A 30 -20.91 5.54 -5.52
CA GLU A 30 -20.67 4.85 -6.80
C GLU A 30 -21.81 3.88 -7.16
N HIS A 31 -22.39 3.21 -6.17
CA HIS A 31 -23.50 2.27 -6.37
C HIS A 31 -24.89 2.91 -6.21
N SER A 32 -24.97 4.24 -6.10
CA SER A 32 -26.23 4.94 -5.91
C SER A 32 -27.06 4.95 -7.21
N GLU A 33 -28.28 4.42 -7.16
CA GLU A 33 -29.24 4.53 -8.26
C GLU A 33 -29.82 5.94 -8.41
N ALA A 34 -29.69 6.77 -7.36
CA ALA A 34 -30.11 8.16 -7.35
C ALA A 34 -28.96 9.09 -7.78
N PRO A 35 -29.23 10.19 -8.51
CA PRO A 35 -28.22 11.17 -8.88
C PRO A 35 -27.53 11.76 -7.65
N VAL A 36 -26.21 11.61 -7.57
CA VAL A 36 -25.39 12.23 -6.54
C VAL A 36 -24.93 13.61 -7.03
N GLY A 37 -24.98 14.61 -6.15
CA GLY A 37 -24.45 15.94 -6.47
C GLY A 37 -22.94 15.90 -6.66
N ALA A 38 -22.43 16.50 -7.74
CA ALA A 38 -21.01 16.49 -8.08
C ALA A 38 -20.11 17.04 -6.94
N GLU A 39 -20.56 18.09 -6.27
CA GLU A 39 -19.84 18.68 -5.13
C GLU A 39 -19.71 17.71 -3.94
N GLN A 40 -20.76 16.93 -3.67
CA GLN A 40 -20.73 15.94 -2.59
C GLN A 40 -19.75 14.82 -2.92
N TYR A 41 -19.81 14.31 -4.15
CA TYR A 41 -18.89 13.29 -4.63
C TYR A 41 -17.43 13.77 -4.51
N ARG A 42 -17.16 14.96 -5.04
CA ARG A 42 -15.83 15.58 -5.02
C ARG A 42 -15.31 15.76 -3.61
N SER A 43 -16.13 16.24 -2.69
CA SER A 43 -15.76 16.43 -1.28
C SER A 43 -15.34 15.12 -0.61
N VAL A 44 -16.05 14.02 -0.88
CA VAL A 44 -15.70 12.68 -0.34
C VAL A 44 -14.37 12.20 -0.91
N VAL A 45 -14.20 12.31 -2.23
CA VAL A 45 -12.96 11.90 -2.91
C VAL A 45 -11.76 12.70 -2.41
N GLU A 46 -11.86 14.03 -2.35
CA GLU A 46 -10.77 14.89 -1.89
C GLU A 46 -10.38 14.58 -0.43
N HIS A 47 -11.34 14.32 0.44
CA HIS A 47 -11.06 13.92 1.81
C HIS A 47 -10.38 12.55 1.88
N LEU A 48 -10.87 11.57 1.12
CA LEU A 48 -10.29 10.24 1.10
C LEU A 48 -8.84 10.25 0.57
N VAL A 49 -8.56 11.06 -0.46
CA VAL A 49 -7.20 11.30 -0.98
C VAL A 49 -6.27 11.85 0.11
N ASN A 50 -6.74 12.86 0.87
CA ASN A 50 -5.95 13.43 1.96
C ASN A 50 -5.62 12.39 3.03
N GLU A 51 -6.57 11.53 3.40
CA GLU A 51 -6.32 10.48 4.39
C GLU A 51 -5.31 9.44 3.88
N PHE A 52 -5.40 9.04 2.61
CA PHE A 52 -4.45 8.10 2.01
C PHE A 52 -3.00 8.62 2.00
N HIS A 53 -2.78 9.94 1.94
CA HIS A 53 -1.43 10.50 2.05
C HIS A 53 -0.81 10.38 3.44
N VAL A 54 -1.63 10.23 4.49
CA VAL A 54 -1.16 10.19 5.88
C VAL A 54 -1.05 8.75 6.39
N ILE A 55 -1.81 7.82 5.82
CA ILE A 55 -1.81 6.42 6.25
C ILE A 55 -0.61 5.66 5.67
N PRO A 56 0.16 4.96 6.52
CA PRO A 56 1.24 4.12 6.03
C PRO A 56 0.70 2.95 5.21
N SER A 57 1.32 2.67 4.07
CA SER A 57 1.05 1.44 3.31
C SER A 57 1.34 0.21 4.18
N GLY A 58 0.39 -0.71 4.26
CA GLY A 58 0.50 -1.89 5.13
C GLY A 58 -0.68 -2.84 4.97
N ALA A 59 -0.64 -3.96 5.69
CA ALA A 59 -1.65 -5.02 5.58
C ALA A 59 -3.07 -4.54 5.92
N GLU A 60 -3.21 -3.65 6.91
CA GLU A 60 -4.52 -3.10 7.31
C GLU A 60 -5.13 -2.22 6.22
N LEU A 61 -4.32 -1.36 5.59
CA LEU A 61 -4.77 -0.58 4.44
C LEU A 61 -5.10 -1.50 3.25
N GLY A 62 -4.29 -2.51 2.99
CA GLY A 62 -4.56 -3.52 1.96
C GLY A 62 -5.92 -4.20 2.15
N ALA A 63 -6.22 -4.66 3.37
CA ALA A 63 -7.50 -5.29 3.69
C ALA A 63 -8.70 -4.34 3.54
N LEU A 64 -8.53 -3.04 3.84
CA LEU A 64 -9.56 -2.02 3.61
C LEU A 64 -9.83 -1.84 2.11
N LEU A 65 -8.77 -1.75 1.30
CA LEU A 65 -8.90 -1.59 -0.15
C LEU A 65 -9.50 -2.85 -0.79
N ASP A 66 -9.19 -4.05 -0.29
CA ASP A 66 -9.81 -5.29 -0.79
C ASP A 66 -11.32 -5.36 -0.49
N ALA A 67 -11.79 -4.68 0.55
CA ALA A 67 -13.21 -4.62 0.91
C ALA A 67 -13.99 -3.53 0.15
N HIS A 68 -13.31 -2.50 -0.36
CA HIS A 68 -13.92 -1.31 -0.97
C HIS A 68 -13.29 -1.03 -2.36
N PRO A 69 -13.84 -1.63 -3.43
CA PRO A 69 -13.29 -1.54 -4.79
C PRO A 69 -13.12 -0.11 -5.34
N ALA A 70 -14.07 0.80 -5.13
CA ALA A 70 -13.99 2.18 -5.57
C ALA A 70 -12.87 2.95 -4.85
N ALA A 71 -12.67 2.67 -3.57
CA ALA A 71 -11.56 3.23 -2.81
C ALA A 71 -10.21 2.65 -3.28
N ALA A 72 -10.17 1.37 -3.68
CA ALA A 72 -9.00 0.74 -4.28
C ALA A 72 -8.62 1.39 -5.62
N GLU A 73 -9.58 1.57 -6.53
CA GLU A 73 -9.33 2.26 -7.81
C GLU A 73 -8.81 3.69 -7.58
N LEU A 74 -9.38 4.44 -6.64
CA LEU A 74 -8.90 5.78 -6.31
C LEU A 74 -7.46 5.75 -5.78
N TYR A 75 -7.15 4.84 -4.86
CA TYR A 75 -5.81 4.69 -4.30
C TYR A 75 -4.77 4.31 -5.37
N GLU A 76 -5.15 3.42 -6.29
CA GLU A 76 -4.33 3.01 -7.44
C GLU A 76 -4.09 4.19 -8.39
N ASN A 77 -5.14 4.92 -8.77
CA ASN A 77 -5.03 6.11 -9.63
C ASN A 77 -4.10 7.19 -9.03
N MET A 78 -4.13 7.37 -7.71
CA MET A 78 -3.26 8.31 -7.01
C MET A 78 -1.78 7.90 -7.06
N HIS A 79 -1.48 6.59 -7.06
CA HIS A 79 -0.12 6.06 -7.05
C HIS A 79 0.36 5.58 -8.43
N TYR A 80 -0.44 5.81 -9.47
CA TYR A 80 -0.18 5.34 -10.83
C TYR A 80 1.21 5.74 -11.33
N ASP A 81 1.64 6.97 -11.06
CA ASP A 81 2.95 7.49 -11.48
C ASP A 81 4.14 6.80 -10.78
N VAL A 82 3.93 6.21 -9.59
CA VAL A 82 4.99 5.66 -8.74
C VAL A 82 5.12 4.14 -8.88
N ALA A 83 4.00 3.42 -9.10
CA ALA A 83 3.99 1.95 -9.14
C ALA A 83 3.23 1.34 -10.33
N GLY A 84 2.69 2.16 -11.25
CA GLY A 84 1.67 1.69 -12.19
C GLY A 84 0.42 1.20 -11.44
N LEU A 85 -0.25 0.16 -11.94
CA LEU A 85 -1.41 -0.47 -11.29
C LEU A 85 -1.04 -1.36 -10.07
N CYS A 86 0.23 -1.42 -9.67
CA CYS A 86 0.65 -2.27 -8.56
C CYS A 86 0.39 -1.59 -7.21
N ARG A 87 -0.51 -2.16 -6.39
CA ARG A 87 -0.81 -1.72 -5.02
C ARG A 87 0.32 -1.96 -3.99
N SER A 88 1.45 -2.54 -4.38
CA SER A 88 2.61 -2.75 -3.51
C SER A 88 3.65 -1.63 -3.67
N SER A 89 4.36 -1.31 -2.59
CA SER A 89 5.46 -0.33 -2.71
C SER A 89 6.51 -0.87 -3.70
N LEU A 90 6.69 -0.14 -4.81
CA LEU A 90 7.68 -0.46 -5.83
C LEU A 90 9.07 -0.67 -5.20
N ASP A 91 9.40 0.09 -4.15
CA ASP A 91 10.67 0.02 -3.44
C ASP A 91 10.89 -1.33 -2.72
N ALA A 92 9.86 -1.87 -2.07
CA ALA A 92 9.95 -3.19 -1.44
C ALA A 92 10.04 -4.30 -2.49
N ALA A 93 9.30 -4.19 -3.58
CA ALA A 93 9.37 -5.14 -4.69
C ALA A 93 10.76 -5.14 -5.36
N THR A 94 11.30 -3.96 -5.64
CA THR A 94 12.63 -3.77 -6.25
C THR A 94 13.74 -4.24 -5.32
N THR A 95 13.61 -3.97 -4.01
CA THR A 95 14.56 -4.45 -3.00
C THR A 95 14.54 -5.98 -2.90
N ALA A 96 13.35 -6.59 -2.87
CA ALA A 96 13.20 -8.04 -2.86
C ALA A 96 13.78 -8.68 -4.13
N GLU A 97 13.54 -8.09 -5.30
CA GLU A 97 14.12 -8.53 -6.56
C GLU A 97 15.65 -8.49 -6.53
N ARG A 98 16.24 -7.38 -6.07
CA ARG A 98 17.71 -7.25 -5.97
C ARG A 98 18.31 -8.29 -5.03
N LEU A 99 17.68 -8.50 -3.87
CA LEU A 99 18.11 -9.52 -2.90
C LEU A 99 18.01 -10.94 -3.47
N ALA A 100 16.93 -11.24 -4.20
CA ALA A 100 16.75 -12.54 -4.84
C ALA A 100 17.82 -12.78 -5.92
N ARG A 101 18.09 -11.77 -6.77
CA ARG A 101 19.16 -11.84 -7.78
C ARG A 101 20.52 -12.07 -7.14
N ASP A 102 20.87 -11.33 -6.10
CA ASP A 102 22.12 -11.50 -5.36
C ASP A 102 22.26 -12.90 -4.78
N ALA A 103 21.18 -13.47 -4.25
CA ALA A 103 21.16 -14.83 -3.70
C ALA A 103 21.39 -15.89 -4.79
N ILE A 104 20.71 -15.78 -5.92
CA ILE A 104 20.87 -16.69 -7.08
C ILE A 104 22.30 -16.62 -7.61
N GLU A 105 22.86 -15.42 -7.78
CA GLU A 105 24.24 -15.25 -8.25
C GLU A 105 25.27 -15.86 -7.29
N ARG A 106 25.06 -15.73 -5.97
CA ARG A 106 25.92 -16.37 -4.97
C ARG A 106 25.83 -17.90 -5.05
N ALA A 107 24.63 -18.45 -5.21
CA ALA A 107 24.44 -19.89 -5.39
C ALA A 107 25.18 -20.41 -6.64
N MET A 108 25.00 -19.74 -7.79
CA MET A 108 25.68 -20.10 -9.03
C MET A 108 27.22 -20.04 -8.91
N ARG A 109 27.76 -19.00 -8.26
CA ARG A 109 29.22 -18.91 -8.02
C ARG A 109 29.72 -20.02 -7.07
N GLY A 110 28.93 -20.40 -6.07
CA GLY A 110 29.23 -21.51 -5.16
C GLY A 110 29.26 -22.86 -5.85
N GLU A 111 28.28 -23.14 -6.72
CA GLU A 111 28.22 -24.37 -7.51
C GLU A 111 29.37 -24.47 -8.51
N GLN A 112 29.74 -23.37 -9.18
CA GLN A 112 30.89 -23.33 -10.08
C GLN A 112 32.20 -23.66 -9.35
N LYS A 113 32.36 -23.18 -8.10
CA LYS A 113 33.52 -23.45 -7.25
C LYS A 113 33.59 -24.91 -6.77
N GLY A 114 32.44 -25.53 -6.52
CA GLY A 114 32.36 -26.97 -6.22
C GLY A 114 32.70 -27.84 -7.43
N LYS A 115 32.31 -27.43 -8.64
CA LYS A 115 32.56 -28.16 -9.89
C LYS A 115 34.04 -28.15 -10.31
N ILE A 116 34.77 -27.06 -10.05
CA ILE A 116 36.21 -26.94 -10.35
C ILE A 116 37.13 -27.65 -9.33
N HIS A 117 36.65 -27.97 -8.12
CA HIS A 117 37.42 -28.74 -7.12
C HIS A 117 37.09 -30.24 -7.10
N GLY A 118 36.11 -30.70 -7.91
CA GLY A 118 35.65 -32.10 -7.95
C GLY A 118 36.10 -32.92 -9.15
N GLN A 119 37.04 -32.43 -9.97
CA GLN A 119 37.67 -33.21 -11.03
C GLN A 119 39.17 -33.34 -10.73
N GLY A 120 39.52 -34.39 -9.99
CA GLY A 120 40.87 -34.85 -9.72
C GLY A 120 40.86 -36.35 -9.52
#